data_AF-A0AAV3NHV1-F1
#
_entry.id   AF-A0AAV3NHV1-F1
#
_cell.length_a   1.000
_cell.length_b   1.000
_cell.length_c   1.000
_cell.angle_alpha   90.00
_cell.angle_beta   90.00
_cell.angle_gamma   90.00
#
_symmetry.space_group_name_H-M   'P 1'
#
loop_
_entity.id
_entity.type
_entity.pdbx_description
1 polymer ?
#
loop_
_entity_poly.entity_id
_entity_poly.type
_entity_poly.pdbx_seq_one_letter_code
_entity_poly.pdbx_strand_id
1 'polypeptide(L)'
;MVALTEAVAIGRTFAAMKDYQLDGNKEMVALGTMNVIGSMTSCYVSTGSFSRSAVNYMSGCQTAVSNIVMSFVVFLTLLFITPLFKYTPNAILASIIISAVISLIDYEAVALIWKIDKFDFVACMGAFFGVVFISVEIGLLIAVSISFAKILLQVTRPRTAVLGRIPRTNVYRNIEQYPEATKVPGLLIVRIDSAIYFSNSNYIRERALRWLTDEDDQLKEAGLPKIQCLVVEMSPVTDIDTSGIHALEELYKSLQKREIQLVLANPGRVVIDKLHASSLVSLIGQDKIFLTVADAVVTCSPKIVEEV
;
A
#
# COMPACT_ATOMS: atom_id res chain seq x y z
N MET A 1 -13.08 -13.01 -15.67
CA MET A 1 -12.26 -12.03 -14.91
C MET A 1 -10.94 -11.75 -15.62
N VAL A 2 -10.14 -12.78 -15.96
CA VAL A 2 -8.84 -12.64 -16.66
C VAL A 2 -8.93 -11.77 -17.92
N ALA A 3 -9.92 -12.03 -18.78
CA ALA A 3 -10.20 -11.22 -19.99
C ALA A 3 -10.41 -9.72 -19.71
N LEU A 4 -11.11 -9.39 -18.62
CA LEU A 4 -11.38 -8.01 -18.22
C LEU A 4 -10.11 -7.35 -17.67
N THR A 5 -9.38 -8.06 -16.80
CA THR A 5 -8.11 -7.55 -16.25
C THR A 5 -7.07 -7.31 -17.34
N GLU A 6 -6.98 -8.21 -18.32
CA GLU A 6 -6.10 -8.04 -19.48
C GLU A 6 -6.49 -6.81 -20.31
N ALA A 7 -7.77 -6.71 -20.70
CA ALA A 7 -8.25 -5.58 -21.50
C ALA A 7 -8.10 -4.23 -20.79
N VAL A 8 -8.42 -4.16 -19.50
CA VAL A 8 -8.28 -2.92 -18.70
C VAL A 8 -6.80 -2.57 -18.52
N ALA A 9 -5.92 -3.56 -18.32
CA ALA A 9 -4.48 -3.32 -18.24
C ALA A 9 -3.95 -2.71 -19.56
N ILE A 10 -4.29 -3.32 -20.70
CA ILE A 10 -3.93 -2.82 -22.03
C ILE A 10 -4.51 -1.40 -22.23
N GLY A 11 -5.79 -1.21 -21.90
CA GLY A 11 -6.47 0.08 -22.03
C GLY A 11 -5.80 1.18 -21.21
N ARG A 12 -5.38 0.90 -19.98
CA ARG A 12 -4.65 1.86 -19.14
C ARG A 12 -3.29 2.24 -19.72
N THR A 13 -2.57 1.31 -20.34
CA THR A 13 -1.29 1.61 -21.01
C THR A 13 -1.48 2.63 -22.13
N PHE A 14 -2.47 2.43 -23.01
CA PHE A 14 -2.75 3.38 -24.10
C PHE A 14 -3.39 4.69 -23.60
N ALA A 15 -4.19 4.64 -22.53
CA ALA A 15 -4.74 5.81 -21.87
C ALA A 15 -3.64 6.72 -21.31
N ALA A 16 -2.61 6.14 -20.70
CA ALA A 16 -1.44 6.87 -20.23
C ALA A 16 -0.63 7.48 -21.39
N MET A 17 -0.51 6.80 -22.53
CA MET A 17 0.21 7.32 -23.70
C MET A 17 -0.52 8.50 -24.39
N LYS A 18 -1.86 8.50 -24.39
CA LYS A 18 -2.69 9.53 -25.05
C LYS A 18 -3.29 10.55 -24.07
N ASP A 19 -2.92 10.48 -22.79
CA ASP A 19 -3.41 11.35 -21.71
C ASP A 19 -4.95 11.47 -21.65
N TYR A 20 -5.64 10.32 -21.66
CA TYR A 20 -7.08 10.26 -21.42
C TYR A 20 -7.41 9.34 -20.24
N GLN A 21 -8.61 9.51 -19.66
CA GLN A 21 -9.07 8.67 -18.57
C GLN A 21 -9.89 7.49 -19.06
N LEU A 22 -9.55 6.29 -18.55
CA LEU A 22 -10.26 5.06 -18.85
C LEU A 22 -11.20 4.70 -17.70
N ASP A 23 -12.48 4.53 -18.00
CA ASP A 23 -13.51 4.13 -17.04
C ASP A 23 -13.69 2.61 -17.06
N GLY A 24 -13.24 1.94 -15.99
CA GLY A 24 -13.29 0.48 -15.88
C GLY A 24 -14.72 -0.10 -15.88
N ASN A 25 -15.72 0.65 -15.40
CA ASN A 25 -17.10 0.19 -15.42
C ASN A 25 -17.63 0.17 -16.86
N LYS A 26 -17.29 1.18 -17.67
CA LYS A 26 -17.66 1.22 -19.09
C LYS A 26 -16.97 0.12 -19.88
N GLU A 27 -15.70 -0.15 -19.62
CA GLU A 27 -14.97 -1.27 -20.24
C GLU A 27 -15.60 -2.63 -19.90
N MET A 28 -16.01 -2.81 -18.64
CA MET A 28 -16.69 -4.04 -18.21
C MET A 28 -18.02 -4.25 -18.95
N VAL A 29 -18.83 -3.19 -19.07
CA VAL A 29 -20.09 -3.25 -19.83
C VAL A 29 -19.81 -3.53 -21.32
N ALA A 30 -18.85 -2.83 -21.93
CA ALA A 30 -18.50 -3.02 -23.34
C ALA A 30 -18.04 -4.44 -23.65
N LEU A 31 -17.13 -5.00 -22.85
CA LEU A 31 -16.68 -6.39 -22.99
C LEU A 31 -17.79 -7.40 -22.74
N GLY A 32 -18.67 -7.13 -21.78
CA GLY A 32 -19.84 -7.96 -21.49
C GLY A 32 -20.79 -8.01 -22.69
N THR A 33 -21.19 -6.84 -23.19
CA THR A 33 -22.07 -6.72 -24.36
C THR A 33 -21.46 -7.35 -25.60
N MET A 34 -20.17 -7.13 -25.87
CA MET A 34 -19.45 -7.75 -27.00
C MET A 34 -19.51 -9.28 -26.93
N ASN A 35 -19.27 -9.87 -25.76
CA ASN A 35 -19.28 -11.33 -25.61
C ASN A 35 -20.71 -11.92 -25.65
N VAL A 36 -21.73 -11.19 -25.18
CA VAL A 36 -23.13 -11.61 -25.33
C VAL A 36 -23.51 -11.69 -26.81
N ILE A 37 -23.23 -10.62 -27.58
CA ILE A 37 -23.51 -10.59 -29.02
C ILE A 37 -22.69 -11.68 -29.75
N GLY A 38 -21.40 -11.82 -29.42
CA GLY A 38 -20.52 -12.82 -30.03
C GLY A 38 -20.96 -14.26 -29.76
N SER A 39 -21.53 -14.55 -28.59
CA SER A 39 -22.02 -15.90 -28.27
C SER A 39 -23.18 -16.34 -29.17
N MET A 40 -23.99 -15.39 -29.67
CA MET A 40 -25.08 -15.66 -30.62
C MET A 40 -24.57 -16.04 -32.02
N THR A 41 -23.30 -15.77 -32.32
CA THR A 41 -22.66 -16.06 -33.62
C THR A 41 -21.56 -17.13 -33.52
N SER A 42 -21.61 -17.98 -32.48
CA SER A 42 -20.59 -19.02 -32.21
C SER A 42 -19.17 -18.48 -32.07
N CYS A 43 -19.01 -17.24 -31.58
CA CYS A 43 -17.70 -16.66 -31.30
C CYS A 43 -17.12 -17.19 -29.99
N TYR A 44 -15.79 -17.38 -29.94
CA TYR A 44 -15.08 -17.59 -28.69
C TYR A 44 -15.09 -16.31 -27.83
N VAL A 45 -14.80 -16.46 -26.54
CA VAL A 45 -14.68 -15.32 -25.62
C VAL A 45 -13.60 -14.37 -26.15
N SER A 46 -14.01 -13.14 -26.45
CA SER A 46 -13.13 -12.10 -26.98
C SER A 46 -12.64 -11.18 -25.87
N THR A 47 -11.36 -10.80 -25.95
CA THR A 47 -10.64 -9.98 -24.97
C THR A 47 -9.88 -8.85 -25.67
N GLY A 48 -9.30 -7.94 -24.88
CA GLY A 48 -8.40 -6.91 -25.41
C GLY A 48 -7.09 -7.54 -25.91
N SER A 49 -6.60 -7.11 -27.07
CA SER A 49 -5.37 -7.65 -27.66
C SER A 49 -4.27 -6.60 -27.68
N PHE A 50 -3.19 -6.84 -26.93
CA PHE A 50 -2.06 -5.91 -26.82
C PHE A 50 -1.39 -5.69 -28.18
N SER A 51 -1.05 -6.79 -28.87
CA SER A 51 -0.39 -6.74 -30.19
C SER A 51 -1.22 -5.98 -31.24
N ARG A 52 -2.53 -6.28 -31.37
CA ARG A 52 -3.40 -5.57 -32.34
C ARG A 52 -3.57 -4.10 -31.99
N SER A 53 -3.72 -3.78 -30.71
CA SER A 53 -3.88 -2.39 -30.25
C SER A 53 -2.59 -1.58 -30.45
N ALA A 54 -1.43 -2.19 -30.22
CA ALA A 54 -0.13 -1.58 -30.45
C ALA A 54 0.10 -1.26 -31.93
N VAL A 55 -0.18 -2.20 -32.83
CA VAL A 55 -0.08 -1.94 -34.28
C VAL A 55 -1.05 -0.85 -34.72
N ASN A 56 -2.28 -0.87 -34.23
CA ASN A 56 -3.28 0.16 -34.52
C ASN A 56 -2.82 1.55 -34.03
N TYR A 57 -2.20 1.60 -32.84
CA TYR A 57 -1.63 2.82 -32.29
C TYR A 57 -0.42 3.33 -33.12
N MET A 58 0.54 2.46 -33.42
CA MET A 58 1.72 2.80 -34.22
C MET A 58 1.37 3.24 -35.66
N SER A 59 0.24 2.76 -36.18
CA SER A 59 -0.29 3.17 -37.49
C SER A 59 -0.93 4.56 -37.48
N GLY A 60 -0.92 5.28 -36.34
CA GLY A 60 -1.43 6.65 -36.23
C GLY A 60 -2.95 6.76 -36.08
N CYS A 61 -3.65 5.67 -35.75
CA CYS A 61 -5.10 5.69 -35.64
C CYS A 61 -5.60 6.50 -34.42
N GLN A 62 -6.58 7.37 -34.67
CA GLN A 62 -7.12 8.29 -33.66
C GLN A 62 -8.54 7.95 -33.20
N THR A 63 -9.31 7.20 -33.97
CA THR A 63 -10.73 6.91 -33.70
C THR A 63 -11.04 5.41 -33.69
N ALA A 64 -12.15 5.04 -33.05
CA ALA A 64 -12.66 3.67 -33.03
C ALA A 64 -13.09 3.14 -34.42
N VAL A 65 -13.21 4.02 -35.42
CA VAL A 65 -13.50 3.65 -36.82
C VAL A 65 -12.46 2.69 -37.37
N SER A 66 -11.20 2.77 -36.91
CA SER A 66 -10.15 1.82 -37.29
C SER A 66 -10.55 0.37 -37.00
N ASN A 67 -11.19 0.10 -35.86
CA ASN A 67 -11.64 -1.25 -35.48
C ASN A 67 -12.79 -1.74 -36.39
N ILE A 68 -13.63 -0.83 -36.90
CA ILE A 68 -14.70 -1.16 -37.85
C ILE A 68 -14.08 -1.56 -39.20
N VAL A 69 -13.15 -0.75 -39.71
CA VAL A 69 -12.43 -1.03 -40.96
C VAL A 69 -11.68 -2.35 -40.84
N MET A 70 -10.98 -2.58 -39.73
CA MET A 70 -10.27 -3.84 -39.46
C MET A 70 -11.23 -5.04 -39.49
N SER A 71 -12.38 -4.93 -38.82
CA SER A 71 -13.39 -6.00 -38.79
C SER A 71 -13.93 -6.31 -40.20
N PHE A 72 -14.16 -5.28 -41.02
CA PHE A 72 -14.60 -5.45 -42.41
C PHE A 72 -13.54 -6.12 -43.29
N VAL A 73 -12.28 -5.72 -43.15
CA VAL A 73 -11.17 -6.35 -43.87
C VAL A 73 -11.00 -7.82 -43.47
N VAL A 74 -11.12 -8.14 -42.17
CA VAL A 74 -11.10 -9.53 -41.69
C VAL A 74 -12.27 -10.32 -42.29
N PHE A 75 -13.47 -9.76 -42.32
CA PHE A 75 -14.64 -10.40 -42.94
C PHE A 75 -14.42 -10.70 -44.44
N LEU A 76 -13.93 -9.74 -45.22
CA LEU A 76 -13.60 -9.94 -46.63
C LEU A 76 -12.49 -10.99 -46.83
N THR A 77 -11.47 -10.97 -45.97
CA THR A 77 -10.38 -11.94 -46.00
C THR A 77 -10.90 -13.36 -45.79
N LEU A 78 -11.82 -13.53 -44.84
CA LEU A 78 -12.44 -14.83 -44.56
C LEU A 78 -13.29 -15.34 -45.73
N LEU A 79 -14.00 -14.47 -46.44
CA LEU A 79 -14.84 -14.86 -47.58
C LEU A 79 -14.03 -15.17 -48.85
N PHE A 80 -13.05 -14.36 -49.19
CA PHE A 80 -12.40 -14.41 -50.51
C PHE A 80 -10.96 -14.93 -50.48
N ILE A 81 -10.21 -14.68 -49.40
CA ILE A 81 -8.75 -14.87 -49.37
C ILE A 81 -8.35 -16.13 -48.58
N THR A 82 -9.24 -16.70 -47.76
CA THR A 82 -9.01 -17.94 -47.00
C THR A 82 -8.36 -19.08 -47.80
N PRO A 83 -8.74 -19.37 -49.07
CA PRO A 83 -8.11 -20.44 -49.86
C PRO A 83 -6.60 -20.25 -50.05
N LEU A 84 -6.12 -19.00 -50.08
CA LEU A 84 -4.71 -18.66 -50.25
C LEU A 84 -3.88 -19.01 -49.00
N PHE A 85 -4.49 -18.91 -47.81
CA PHE A 85 -3.84 -19.20 -46.54
C PHE A 85 -3.84 -20.69 -46.17
N LYS A 86 -4.52 -21.55 -46.94
CA LYS A 86 -4.67 -22.99 -46.65
C LYS A 86 -3.33 -23.71 -46.45
N TYR A 87 -2.28 -23.28 -47.16
CA TYR A 87 -0.97 -23.91 -47.14
C TYR A 87 0.05 -23.19 -46.25
N THR A 88 -0.40 -22.26 -45.39
CA THR A 88 0.50 -21.51 -44.51
C THR A 88 1.15 -22.47 -43.50
N PRO A 89 2.49 -22.63 -43.52
CA PRO A 89 3.17 -23.51 -42.58
C PRO A 89 3.04 -23.00 -41.13
N ASN A 90 2.84 -23.91 -40.18
CA ASN A 90 2.79 -23.58 -38.75
C ASN A 90 4.04 -22.86 -38.25
N ALA A 91 5.20 -23.08 -38.88
CA ALA A 91 6.44 -22.39 -38.57
C ALA A 91 6.36 -20.87 -38.77
N ILE A 92 5.64 -20.41 -39.79
CA ILE A 92 5.43 -18.98 -40.05
C ILE A 92 4.50 -18.37 -39.00
N LEU A 93 3.45 -19.09 -38.61
CA LEU A 93 2.55 -18.64 -37.55
C LEU A 93 3.28 -18.56 -36.20
N ALA A 94 4.11 -19.56 -35.88
CA ALA A 94 4.91 -19.58 -34.67
C ALA A 94 5.93 -18.44 -34.64
N SER A 95 6.61 -18.14 -35.75
CA SER A 95 7.58 -17.04 -35.81
C SER A 95 6.93 -15.67 -35.60
N ILE A 96 5.73 -15.46 -36.15
CA ILE A 96 4.93 -14.24 -35.92
C ILE A 96 4.57 -14.11 -34.44
N ILE A 97 4.11 -15.19 -33.80
CA ILE A 97 3.75 -15.17 -32.37
C ILE A 97 4.97 -14.90 -31.50
N ILE A 98 6.08 -15.62 -31.72
CA ILE A 98 7.32 -15.45 -30.94
C ILE A 98 7.86 -14.02 -31.10
N SER A 99 7.90 -13.49 -32.32
CA SER A 99 8.34 -12.11 -32.56
C SER A 99 7.48 -11.08 -31.85
N ALA A 100 6.16 -11.30 -31.77
CA ALA A 100 5.28 -10.41 -31.02
C ALA A 100 5.54 -10.50 -29.51
N VAL A 101 5.62 -11.71 -28.96
CA VAL A 101 5.74 -11.94 -27.50
C VAL A 101 7.09 -11.50 -26.93
N ILE A 102 8.20 -11.64 -27.67
CA ILE A 102 9.52 -11.20 -27.21
C ILE A 102 9.51 -9.71 -26.86
N SER A 103 8.78 -8.88 -27.62
CA SER A 103 8.67 -7.44 -27.37
C SER A 103 7.89 -7.08 -26.11
N LEU A 104 7.13 -8.01 -25.53
CA LEU A 104 6.36 -7.80 -24.29
C LEU A 104 7.20 -8.08 -23.04
N ILE A 105 8.39 -8.66 -23.16
CA ILE A 105 9.23 -8.98 -22.00
C ILE A 105 9.99 -7.72 -21.57
N ASP A 106 9.53 -7.12 -20.47
CA ASP A 106 10.14 -5.94 -19.87
C ASP A 106 11.08 -6.32 -18.72
N TYR A 107 12.36 -6.56 -19.05
CA TYR A 107 13.39 -6.91 -18.06
C TYR A 107 13.75 -5.74 -17.14
N GLU A 108 13.64 -4.49 -17.62
CA GLU A 108 13.94 -3.30 -16.85
C GLU A 108 12.91 -3.10 -15.74
N ALA A 109 11.63 -3.32 -16.02
CA ALA A 109 10.57 -3.30 -15.02
C ALA A 109 10.81 -4.32 -13.91
N VAL A 110 11.21 -5.56 -14.25
CA VAL A 110 11.52 -6.60 -13.25
C VAL A 110 12.70 -6.20 -12.37
N ALA A 111 13.77 -5.66 -12.96
CA ALA A 111 14.94 -5.18 -12.23
C ALA A 111 14.59 -3.98 -11.32
N LEU A 112 13.73 -3.08 -11.79
CA LEU A 112 13.25 -1.94 -11.03
C LEU A 112 12.42 -2.38 -9.83
N ILE A 113 11.48 -3.33 -10.02
CA ILE A 113 10.66 -3.90 -8.94
C ILE A 113 11.57 -4.52 -7.87
N TRP A 114 12.59 -5.30 -8.26
CA TRP A 114 13.56 -5.87 -7.32
C TRP A 114 14.30 -4.82 -6.50
N LYS A 115 14.67 -3.69 -7.12
CA LYS A 115 15.38 -2.60 -6.45
C LYS A 115 14.48 -1.82 -5.48
N ILE A 116 13.20 -1.67 -5.80
CA ILE A 116 12.25 -0.86 -5.01
C ILE A 116 11.64 -1.67 -3.86
N ASP A 117 11.03 -2.82 -4.16
CA ASP A 117 10.31 -3.61 -3.15
C ASP A 117 10.43 -5.12 -3.43
N LYS A 118 11.13 -5.81 -2.53
CA LYS A 118 11.36 -7.25 -2.61
C LYS A 118 10.06 -8.07 -2.54
N PHE A 119 9.03 -7.60 -1.83
CA PHE A 119 7.76 -8.34 -1.75
C PHE A 119 6.98 -8.26 -3.07
N ASP A 120 7.05 -7.12 -3.77
CA ASP A 120 6.42 -6.99 -5.10
C ASP A 120 7.16 -7.84 -6.13
N PHE A 121 8.48 -7.97 -6.00
CA PHE A 121 9.24 -8.91 -6.81
C PHE A 121 8.84 -10.38 -6.55
N VAL A 122 8.65 -10.76 -5.28
CA VAL A 122 8.19 -12.12 -4.93
C VAL A 122 6.80 -12.38 -5.51
N ALA A 123 5.89 -11.40 -5.47
CA ALA A 123 4.58 -11.51 -6.11
C ALA A 123 4.72 -11.67 -7.64
N CYS A 124 5.59 -10.89 -8.28
CA CYS A 124 5.87 -10.96 -9.72
C CYS A 124 6.44 -12.33 -10.13
N MET A 125 7.47 -12.82 -9.43
CA MET A 125 8.07 -14.13 -9.71
C MET A 125 7.12 -15.28 -9.39
N GLY A 126 6.33 -15.16 -8.32
CA GLY A 126 5.26 -16.11 -7.99
C GLY A 126 4.22 -16.19 -9.11
N ALA A 127 3.82 -15.05 -9.67
CA ALA A 127 2.95 -15.01 -10.85
C ALA A 127 3.59 -15.70 -12.04
N PHE A 128 4.83 -15.32 -12.37
CA PHE A 128 5.58 -15.85 -13.51
C PHE A 128 5.69 -17.38 -13.47
N PHE A 129 6.22 -17.93 -12.38
CA PHE A 129 6.37 -19.38 -12.23
C PHE A 129 5.03 -20.09 -12.11
N GLY A 130 4.03 -19.47 -11.46
CA GLY A 130 2.68 -20.03 -11.40
C GLY A 130 2.02 -20.17 -12.78
N VAL A 131 2.18 -19.16 -13.65
CA VAL A 131 1.67 -19.24 -15.04
C VAL A 131 2.46 -20.24 -15.88
N VAL A 132 3.80 -20.24 -15.78
CA VAL A 132 4.66 -21.11 -16.60
C VAL A 132 4.48 -22.59 -16.28
N PHE A 133 4.35 -22.95 -14.99
CA PHE A 133 4.35 -24.36 -14.56
C PHE A 133 2.96 -24.93 -14.29
N ILE A 134 1.94 -24.10 -14.05
CA ILE A 134 0.61 -24.57 -13.64
C ILE A 134 -0.46 -24.05 -14.60
N SER A 135 -0.90 -22.80 -14.42
CA SER A 135 -1.91 -22.18 -15.27
C SER A 135 -1.97 -20.67 -15.02
N VAL A 136 -2.58 -19.94 -15.95
CA VAL A 136 -2.76 -18.48 -15.86
C VAL A 136 -3.58 -18.11 -14.61
N GLU A 137 -4.64 -18.87 -14.32
CA GLU A 137 -5.52 -18.62 -13.17
C GLU A 137 -4.77 -18.79 -11.84
N ILE A 138 -3.96 -19.84 -11.72
CA ILE A 138 -3.19 -20.12 -10.50
C ILE A 138 -2.07 -19.11 -10.31
N GLY A 139 -1.34 -18.76 -11.38
CA GLY A 139 -0.31 -17.71 -11.30
C GLY A 139 -0.87 -16.37 -10.84
N LEU A 140 -2.05 -15.97 -11.34
CA LEU A 140 -2.75 -14.77 -10.89
C LEU A 140 -3.16 -14.87 -9.41
N LEU A 141 -3.72 -16.00 -8.99
CA LEU A 141 -4.13 -16.24 -7.60
C LEU A 141 -2.95 -16.12 -6.64
N ILE A 142 -1.79 -16.68 -7.00
CA ILE A 142 -0.54 -16.59 -6.23
C ILE A 142 -0.13 -15.12 -6.07
N ALA A 143 -0.09 -14.37 -7.17
CA ALA A 143 0.30 -12.96 -7.17
C ALA A 143 -0.59 -12.13 -6.23
N VAL A 144 -1.91 -12.25 -6.39
CA VAL A 144 -2.91 -11.54 -5.59
C VAL A 144 -2.81 -11.93 -4.11
N SER A 145 -2.60 -13.21 -3.82
CA SER A 145 -2.44 -13.70 -2.45
C SER A 145 -1.20 -13.12 -1.78
N ILE A 146 -0.07 -13.05 -2.49
CA ILE A 146 1.17 -12.45 -1.97
C ILE A 146 0.99 -10.94 -1.74
N SER A 147 0.40 -10.21 -2.69
CA SER A 147 0.11 -8.79 -2.53
C SER A 147 -0.84 -8.52 -1.37
N PHE A 148 -1.87 -9.35 -1.20
CA PHE A 148 -2.80 -9.24 -0.08
C PHE A 148 -2.11 -9.53 1.27
N ALA A 149 -1.29 -10.59 1.33
CA ALA A 149 -0.49 -10.91 2.51
C ALA A 149 0.48 -9.76 2.87
N LYS A 150 1.12 -9.14 1.89
CA LYS A 150 1.98 -7.95 2.09
C LYS A 150 1.19 -6.80 2.73
N ILE A 151 0.00 -6.49 2.22
CA ILE A 151 -0.87 -5.44 2.78
C ILE A 151 -1.24 -5.78 4.23
N LEU A 152 -1.66 -7.03 4.50
CA LEU A 152 -1.99 -7.47 5.85
C LEU A 152 -0.79 -7.33 6.81
N LEU A 153 0.42 -7.69 6.36
CA LEU A 153 1.63 -7.51 7.17
C LEU A 153 1.92 -6.04 7.48
N GLN A 154 1.74 -5.14 6.50
CA GLN A 154 1.92 -3.70 6.70
C GLN A 154 0.87 -3.11 7.64
N VAL A 155 -0.38 -3.55 7.56
CA VAL A 155 -1.47 -3.09 8.42
C VAL A 155 -1.32 -3.61 9.85
N THR A 156 -0.92 -4.87 10.02
CA THR A 156 -0.74 -5.52 11.34
C THR A 156 0.52 -5.09 12.06
N ARG A 157 1.59 -4.73 11.34
CA ARG A 157 2.87 -4.24 11.88
C ARG A 157 3.20 -2.88 11.30
N PRO A 158 2.45 -1.85 11.69
CA PRO A 158 2.70 -0.50 11.22
C PRO A 158 4.06 0.01 11.66
N ARG A 159 4.61 0.94 10.89
CA ARG A 159 5.84 1.64 11.28
C ARG A 159 5.54 2.45 12.53
N THR A 160 6.46 2.38 13.46
CA THR A 160 6.42 3.13 14.72
C THR A 160 7.83 3.66 14.94
N ALA A 161 7.95 4.88 15.46
CA ALA A 161 9.24 5.56 15.59
C ALA A 161 9.42 6.15 16.98
N VAL A 162 10.65 6.08 17.50
CA VAL A 162 11.04 6.84 18.70
C VAL A 162 11.50 8.21 18.25
N LEU A 163 10.94 9.26 18.85
CA LEU A 163 11.25 10.63 18.49
C LEU A 163 12.28 11.24 19.45
N GLY A 164 13.24 11.98 18.88
CA GLY A 164 14.18 12.83 19.60
C GLY A 164 13.98 14.30 19.23
N ARG A 165 14.45 15.21 20.08
CA ARG A 165 14.43 16.65 19.84
C ARG A 165 15.61 17.04 18.96
N ILE A 166 15.36 17.81 17.91
CA ILE A 166 16.44 18.42 17.12
C ILE A 166 17.02 19.60 17.93
N PRO A 167 18.34 19.67 18.15
CA PRO A 167 18.97 20.72 18.94
C PRO A 167 18.55 22.13 18.51
N ARG A 168 18.33 23.02 19.48
CA ARG A 168 17.93 24.42 19.27
C ARG A 168 16.59 24.63 18.54
N THR A 169 15.75 23.59 18.46
CA THR A 169 14.41 23.69 17.89
C THR A 169 13.38 23.02 18.79
N ASN A 170 12.10 23.23 18.48
CA ASN A 170 10.97 22.52 19.11
C ASN A 170 10.45 21.38 18.22
N VAL A 171 11.29 20.89 17.31
CA VAL A 171 10.91 19.85 16.34
C VAL A 171 11.37 18.49 16.84
N TYR A 172 10.44 17.53 16.84
CA TYR A 172 10.69 16.15 17.20
C TYR A 172 10.66 15.26 15.96
N ARG A 173 11.71 14.45 15.78
CA ARG A 173 11.89 13.59 14.60
C ARG A 173 12.43 12.22 14.98
N ASN A 174 12.23 11.26 14.08
CA ASN A 174 12.72 9.89 14.26
C ASN A 174 14.25 9.91 14.39
N ILE A 175 14.76 9.37 15.49
CA ILE A 175 16.20 9.27 15.79
C ILE A 175 16.96 8.41 14.77
N GLU A 176 16.29 7.42 14.17
CA GLU A 176 16.91 6.56 13.14
C GLU A 176 17.06 7.30 11.80
N GLN A 177 16.19 8.26 11.53
CA GLN A 177 16.22 9.06 10.29
C GLN A 177 17.12 10.30 10.44
N TYR A 178 17.14 10.91 11.62
CA TYR A 178 17.89 12.14 11.90
C TYR A 178 18.87 11.90 13.06
N PRO A 179 20.16 11.61 12.77
CA PRO A 179 21.16 11.31 13.80
C PRO A 179 21.40 12.44 14.81
N GLU A 180 21.08 13.68 14.44
CA GLU A 180 21.18 14.85 15.32
C GLU A 180 20.08 14.90 16.39
N ALA A 181 19.00 14.12 16.23
CA ALA A 181 17.88 14.12 17.17
C ALA A 181 18.26 13.40 18.47
N THR A 182 18.21 14.12 19.60
CA THR A 182 18.57 13.57 20.91
C THR A 182 17.33 13.23 21.73
N LYS A 183 17.38 12.13 22.47
CA LYS A 183 16.31 11.76 23.40
C LYS A 183 16.25 12.74 24.57
N VAL A 184 15.05 12.98 25.09
CA VAL A 184 14.85 13.83 26.27
C VAL A 184 14.93 12.96 27.52
N PRO A 185 15.82 13.25 28.49
CA PRO A 185 15.94 12.45 29.71
C PRO A 185 14.62 12.34 30.47
N GLY A 186 14.28 11.12 30.92
CA GLY A 186 13.06 10.84 31.68
C GLY A 186 11.78 10.74 30.84
N LEU A 187 11.85 10.93 29.52
CA LEU A 187 10.70 10.85 28.62
C LEU A 187 10.95 9.86 27.48
N LEU A 188 9.92 9.08 27.15
CA LEU A 188 9.87 8.31 25.91
C LEU A 188 8.80 8.90 25.00
N ILE A 189 9.18 9.30 23.79
CA ILE A 189 8.26 9.87 22.80
C ILE A 189 8.13 8.87 21.65
N VAL A 190 6.93 8.34 21.45
CA VAL A 190 6.64 7.33 20.43
C VAL A 190 5.64 7.88 19.44
N ARG A 191 5.95 7.77 18.15
CA ARG A 191 5.03 8.07 17.06
C ARG A 191 4.43 6.80 16.46
N ILE A 192 3.12 6.84 16.25
CA ILE A 192 2.37 5.77 15.59
C ILE A 192 2.05 6.22 14.17
N ASP A 193 2.70 5.63 13.16
CA ASP A 193 2.54 6.00 11.74
C ASP A 193 1.39 5.21 11.05
N SER A 194 0.27 4.99 11.75
CA SER A 194 -0.91 4.31 11.18
C SER A 194 -2.20 4.54 11.96
N ALA A 195 -3.34 4.26 11.32
CA ALA A 195 -4.58 4.00 12.04
C ALA A 195 -4.42 2.85 13.04
N ILE A 196 -5.20 2.89 14.13
CA ILE A 196 -5.17 1.88 15.20
C ILE A 196 -6.44 1.06 15.11
N TYR A 197 -6.30 -0.17 14.65
CA TYR A 197 -7.40 -1.12 14.48
C TYR A 197 -7.15 -2.40 15.27
N PHE A 198 -8.16 -3.25 15.38
CA PHE A 198 -8.08 -4.58 15.99
C PHE A 198 -6.85 -5.38 15.51
N SER A 199 -6.51 -5.26 14.22
CA SER A 199 -5.39 -5.99 13.62
C SER A 199 -4.00 -5.59 14.15
N ASN A 200 -3.82 -4.37 14.67
CA ASN A 200 -2.50 -3.85 15.05
C ASN A 200 -2.43 -3.24 16.47
N SER A 201 -3.56 -3.07 17.14
CA SER A 201 -3.64 -2.43 18.45
C SER A 201 -2.77 -3.15 19.51
N ASN A 202 -2.82 -4.49 19.54
CA ASN A 202 -1.97 -5.30 20.42
C ASN A 202 -0.49 -5.14 20.10
N TYR A 203 -0.13 -5.11 18.81
CA TYR A 203 1.25 -4.93 18.37
C TYR A 203 1.80 -3.58 18.82
N ILE A 204 1.03 -2.50 18.64
CA ILE A 204 1.42 -1.13 19.05
C ILE A 204 1.63 -1.06 20.56
N ARG A 205 0.70 -1.60 21.34
CA ARG A 205 0.79 -1.65 22.81
C ARG A 205 2.03 -2.41 23.27
N GLU A 206 2.24 -3.62 22.78
CA GLU A 206 3.40 -4.44 23.13
C GLU A 206 4.71 -3.78 22.71
N ARG A 207 4.73 -3.12 21.54
CA ARG A 207 5.89 -2.38 21.05
C ARG A 207 6.24 -1.21 21.96
N ALA A 208 5.25 -0.44 22.39
CA ALA A 208 5.42 0.67 23.34
C ALA A 208 5.97 0.18 24.69
N LEU A 209 5.39 -0.89 25.24
CA LEU A 209 5.87 -1.48 26.50
C LEU A 209 7.27 -2.07 26.40
N ARG A 210 7.61 -2.67 25.25
CA ARG A 210 8.97 -3.17 24.98
C ARG A 210 9.98 -2.04 24.95
N TRP A 211 9.70 -0.95 24.23
CA TRP A 211 10.57 0.22 24.25
C TRP A 211 10.78 0.80 25.63
N LEU A 212 9.71 0.92 26.43
CA LEU A 212 9.85 1.38 27.82
C LEU A 212 10.78 0.50 28.64
N THR A 213 10.73 -0.82 28.43
CA THR A 213 11.58 -1.77 29.15
C THR A 213 13.03 -1.68 28.68
N ASP A 214 13.25 -1.66 27.36
CA ASP A 214 14.58 -1.54 26.76
C ASP A 214 15.28 -0.22 27.18
N GLU A 215 14.55 0.90 27.21
CA GLU A 215 15.08 2.19 27.63
C GLU A 215 15.32 2.26 29.14
N ASP A 216 14.42 1.74 29.98
CA ASP A 216 14.62 1.71 31.43
C ASP A 216 15.89 0.92 31.80
N ASP A 217 16.19 -0.18 31.08
CA ASP A 217 17.40 -0.97 31.33
C ASP A 217 18.67 -0.22 30.88
N GLN A 218 18.65 0.47 29.74
CA GLN A 218 19.75 1.34 29.30
C GLN A 218 19.98 2.50 30.29
N LEU A 219 18.92 3.11 30.81
CA LEU A 219 19.02 4.23 31.75
C LEU A 219 19.60 3.77 33.10
N LYS A 220 19.24 2.57 33.58
CA LYS A 220 19.84 1.98 34.79
C LYS A 220 21.35 1.76 34.63
N GLU A 221 21.79 1.21 33.50
CA GLU A 221 23.21 1.02 33.20
C GLU A 221 23.98 2.35 33.16
N ALA A 222 23.35 3.40 32.64
CA ALA A 222 23.92 4.74 32.56
C ALA A 222 23.80 5.57 33.86
N GLY A 223 23.13 5.06 34.90
CA GLY A 223 22.86 5.81 36.14
C GLY A 223 21.93 7.01 35.96
N LEU A 224 21.12 7.01 34.90
CA LEU A 224 20.18 8.08 34.55
C LEU A 224 18.79 7.86 35.19
N PRO A 225 17.98 8.92 35.34
CA PRO A 225 16.64 8.81 35.90
C PRO A 225 15.73 7.93 35.04
N LYS A 226 14.91 7.10 35.71
CA LYS A 226 13.87 6.26 35.09
C LYS A 226 12.89 7.09 34.26
N ILE A 227 12.29 6.49 33.24
CA ILE A 227 11.23 7.13 32.46
C ILE A 227 10.02 7.42 33.37
N GLN A 228 9.55 8.67 33.33
CA GLN A 228 8.39 9.15 34.11
C GLN A 228 7.18 9.43 33.22
N CYS A 229 7.38 9.66 31.92
CA CYS A 229 6.31 10.01 30.99
C CYS A 229 6.51 9.36 29.61
N LEU A 230 5.44 8.76 29.11
CA LEU A 230 5.29 8.28 27.74
C LEU A 230 4.41 9.26 26.96
N VAL A 231 5.01 9.92 25.96
CA VAL A 231 4.27 10.78 25.02
C VAL A 231 3.99 9.98 23.75
N VAL A 232 2.72 9.79 23.43
CA VAL A 232 2.27 9.15 22.19
C VAL A 232 1.87 10.22 21.19
N GLU A 233 2.65 10.35 20.13
CA GLU A 233 2.42 11.26 19.02
C GLU A 233 1.45 10.61 18.03
N MET A 234 0.26 11.20 17.92
CA MET A 234 -0.90 10.66 17.21
C MET A 234 -1.27 11.44 15.95
N SER A 235 -0.47 12.44 15.49
CA SER A 235 -0.79 13.19 14.26
C SER A 235 -1.00 12.29 13.05
N PRO A 236 -0.21 11.20 12.84
CA PRO A 236 -0.42 10.31 11.70
C PRO A 236 -1.58 9.32 11.88
N VAL A 237 -2.16 9.23 13.09
CA VAL A 237 -3.27 8.31 13.38
C VAL A 237 -4.54 8.89 12.79
N THR A 238 -4.93 8.37 11.62
CA THR A 238 -6.10 8.85 10.89
C THR A 238 -7.42 8.39 11.50
N ASP A 239 -7.43 7.21 12.13
CA ASP A 239 -8.63 6.61 12.70
C ASP A 239 -8.28 5.61 13.83
N ILE A 240 -9.25 5.34 14.70
CA ILE A 240 -9.17 4.35 15.77
C ILE A 240 -10.50 3.56 15.89
N ASP A 241 -10.43 2.25 16.08
CA ASP A 241 -11.62 1.43 16.38
C ASP A 241 -11.77 1.10 17.87
N THR A 242 -12.85 0.42 18.23
CA THR A 242 -13.15 0.03 19.62
C THR A 242 -12.03 -0.81 20.24
N SER A 243 -11.44 -1.73 19.46
CA SER A 243 -10.32 -2.56 19.93
C SER A 243 -9.05 -1.76 20.14
N GLY A 244 -8.79 -0.75 19.31
CA GLY A 244 -7.72 0.23 19.48
C GLY A 244 -7.87 1.04 20.76
N ILE A 245 -9.08 1.50 21.05
CA ILE A 245 -9.39 2.23 22.29
C ILE A 245 -9.14 1.35 23.52
N HIS A 246 -9.64 0.10 23.52
CA HIS A 246 -9.39 -0.83 24.62
C HIS A 246 -7.90 -1.13 24.81
N ALA A 247 -7.13 -1.29 23.72
CA ALA A 247 -5.69 -1.48 23.82
C ALA A 247 -4.97 -0.25 24.42
N LEU A 248 -5.44 0.96 24.12
CA LEU A 248 -4.91 2.20 24.71
C LEU A 248 -5.29 2.34 26.20
N GLU A 249 -6.50 1.92 26.58
CA GLU A 249 -6.94 1.83 27.98
C GLU A 249 -6.09 0.83 28.78
N GLU A 250 -5.80 -0.34 28.20
CA GLU A 250 -4.91 -1.35 28.80
C GLU A 250 -3.46 -0.87 28.88
N LEU A 251 -2.99 -0.13 27.87
CA LEU A 251 -1.70 0.55 27.91
C LEU A 251 -1.66 1.53 29.09
N TYR A 252 -2.67 2.40 29.21
CA TYR A 252 -2.78 3.35 30.32
C TYR A 252 -2.73 2.67 31.69
N LYS A 253 -3.54 1.62 31.91
CA LYS A 253 -3.53 0.84 33.16
C LYS A 253 -2.17 0.20 33.44
N SER A 254 -1.48 -0.26 32.39
CA SER A 254 -0.14 -0.85 32.52
C SER A 254 0.93 0.19 32.88
N LEU A 255 0.79 1.42 32.38
CA LEU A 255 1.69 2.54 32.69
C LEU A 255 1.46 3.08 34.10
N GLN A 256 0.21 3.18 34.54
CA GLN A 256 -0.12 3.57 35.92
C GLN A 256 0.54 2.64 36.95
N LYS A 257 0.51 1.32 36.72
CA LYS A 257 1.19 0.33 37.60
C LYS A 257 2.71 0.53 37.67
N ARG A 258 3.30 1.20 36.68
CA ARG A 258 4.74 1.51 36.60
C ARG A 258 5.07 2.93 37.04
N GLU A 259 4.07 3.70 37.48
CA GLU A 259 4.13 5.12 37.84
C GLU A 259 4.59 6.02 36.66
N ILE A 260 4.26 5.61 35.43
CA ILE A 260 4.57 6.35 34.20
C ILE A 260 3.30 7.08 33.74
N GLN A 261 3.40 8.37 33.48
CA GLN A 261 2.30 9.17 32.93
C GLN A 261 2.14 8.91 31.44
N LEU A 262 0.91 8.70 30.97
CA LEU A 262 0.58 8.64 29.55
C LEU A 262 0.09 10.01 29.08
N VAL A 263 0.69 10.51 28.01
CA VAL A 263 0.31 11.78 27.38
C VAL A 263 0.07 11.56 25.89
N LEU A 264 -1.00 12.14 25.36
CA LEU A 264 -1.33 12.08 23.93
C LEU A 264 -1.03 13.42 23.27
N ALA A 265 -0.33 13.40 22.14
CA ALA A 265 -0.01 14.59 21.35
C ALA A 265 -0.71 14.53 19.99
N ASN A 266 -1.44 15.60 19.67
CA ASN A 266 -2.12 15.87 18.40
C ASN A 266 -3.03 14.74 17.87
N PRO A 267 -3.99 14.21 18.65
CA PRO A 267 -4.97 13.28 18.10
C PRO A 267 -5.83 13.99 17.04
N GLY A 268 -5.98 13.37 15.87
CA GLY A 268 -6.86 13.89 14.80
C GLY A 268 -8.33 13.95 15.23
N ARG A 269 -9.13 14.76 14.53
CA ARG A 269 -10.56 15.00 14.86
C ARG A 269 -11.37 13.73 15.09
N VAL A 270 -11.30 12.79 14.15
CA VAL A 270 -12.05 11.52 14.24
C VAL A 270 -11.60 10.69 15.45
N VAL A 271 -10.30 10.72 15.75
CA VAL A 271 -9.72 9.99 16.87
C VAL A 271 -10.17 10.61 18.20
N ILE A 272 -10.06 11.93 18.36
CA ILE A 272 -10.44 12.60 19.61
C ILE A 272 -11.94 12.49 19.90
N ASP A 273 -12.80 12.57 18.87
CA ASP A 273 -14.25 12.39 19.01
C ASP A 273 -14.57 10.98 19.56
N LYS A 274 -13.89 9.95 19.05
CA LYS A 274 -14.03 8.56 19.53
C LYS A 274 -13.47 8.36 20.95
N LEU A 275 -12.34 8.98 21.27
CA LEU A 275 -11.76 8.93 22.63
C LEU A 275 -12.67 9.59 23.68
N HIS A 276 -13.36 10.67 23.30
CA HIS A 276 -14.38 11.30 24.16
C HIS A 276 -15.60 10.39 24.33
N ALA A 277 -16.10 9.82 23.23
CA ALA A 277 -17.24 8.90 23.27
C ALA A 277 -16.98 7.65 24.12
N SER A 278 -15.72 7.21 24.21
CA SER A 278 -15.32 6.05 25.01
C SER A 278 -14.92 6.37 26.45
N SER A 279 -15.05 7.62 26.90
CA SER A 279 -14.63 8.10 28.22
C SER A 279 -13.12 7.89 28.53
N LEU A 280 -12.30 7.63 27.52
CA LEU A 280 -10.86 7.42 27.72
C LEU A 280 -10.17 8.76 28.05
N VAL A 281 -10.64 9.86 27.46
CA VAL A 281 -10.14 11.21 27.78
C VAL A 281 -10.34 11.54 29.26
N SER A 282 -11.48 11.19 29.85
CA SER A 282 -11.72 11.38 31.29
C SER A 282 -10.85 10.49 32.18
N LEU A 283 -10.45 9.31 31.70
CA LEU A 283 -9.57 8.41 32.44
C LEU A 283 -8.11 8.91 32.45
N ILE A 284 -7.62 9.40 31.30
CA ILE A 284 -6.24 9.90 31.15
C ILE A 284 -6.10 11.30 31.78
N GLY A 285 -7.14 12.12 31.67
CA GLY A 285 -7.12 13.54 32.06
C GLY A 285 -7.07 14.43 30.83
N GLN A 286 -7.94 15.44 30.79
CA GLN A 286 -8.03 16.37 29.67
C GLN A 286 -6.79 17.29 29.58
N ASP A 287 -6.09 17.45 30.70
CA ASP A 287 -4.80 18.13 30.86
C ASP A 287 -3.61 17.32 30.31
N LYS A 288 -3.83 16.08 29.87
CA LYS A 288 -2.81 15.17 29.32
C LYS A 288 -2.95 14.95 27.82
N ILE A 289 -3.74 15.79 27.14
CA ILE A 289 -3.90 15.79 25.69
C ILE A 289 -3.45 17.15 25.17
N PHE A 290 -2.43 17.15 24.30
CA PHE A 290 -1.79 18.36 23.81
C PHE A 290 -1.90 18.50 22.30
N LEU A 291 -1.82 19.73 21.80
CA LEU A 291 -1.77 20.00 20.37
C LEU A 291 -0.40 19.64 19.76
N THR A 292 0.68 19.83 20.51
CA THR A 292 2.04 19.55 20.03
C THR A 292 2.82 18.66 20.99
N VAL A 293 3.80 17.93 20.45
CA VAL A 293 4.75 17.14 21.26
C VAL A 293 5.57 18.04 22.17
N ALA A 294 5.90 19.26 21.73
CA ALA A 294 6.67 20.20 22.53
C ALA A 294 5.93 20.58 23.81
N ASP A 295 4.62 20.89 23.71
CA ASP A 295 3.80 21.23 24.88
C ASP A 295 3.70 20.04 25.85
N ALA A 296 3.50 18.83 25.31
CA ALA A 296 3.48 17.59 26.10
C ALA A 296 4.79 17.37 26.87
N VAL A 297 5.94 17.65 26.24
CA VAL A 297 7.27 17.50 26.86
C VAL A 297 7.47 18.53 27.97
N VAL A 298 7.05 19.77 27.78
CA VAL A 298 7.16 20.83 28.81
C VAL A 298 6.37 20.46 30.07
N THR A 299 5.16 19.92 29.92
CA THR A 299 4.35 19.49 31.08
C THR A 299 4.93 18.27 31.77
N CYS A 300 5.51 17.32 31.03
CA CYS A 300 6.12 16.12 31.60
C CYS A 300 7.51 16.37 32.21
N SER A 301 8.21 17.45 31.83
CA SER A 301 9.54 17.78 32.33
C SER A 301 9.66 19.24 32.79
N PRO A 302 9.00 19.61 33.90
CA PRO A 302 9.04 20.99 34.40
C PRO A 302 10.44 21.45 34.86
N LYS A 303 11.41 20.53 35.03
CA LYS A 303 12.76 20.82 35.55
C LYS A 303 13.85 21.07 34.50
N ILE A 304 13.59 20.84 33.20
CA ILE A 304 14.64 20.92 32.15
C ILE A 304 14.60 22.26 31.37
N VAL A 305 13.55 23.07 31.53
CA VAL A 305 13.36 24.30 30.74
C VAL A 305 14.09 25.52 31.34
N GLU A 306 14.60 25.46 32.56
CA GLU A 306 15.34 26.59 33.18
C GLU A 306 16.83 26.66 32.83
N GLU A 307 17.40 25.67 32.13
CA GLU A 307 18.82 25.66 31.72
C GLU A 307 19.04 25.43 30.21
N VAL A 308 18.36 26.17 29.32
CA VAL A 308 18.85 26.47 27.94
C VAL A 308 18.30 27.79 27.44
#